data_AF-A0A2V9ZHB7-F1
#
_entry.id   AF-A0A2V9ZHB7-F1
#
_cell.length_a   1.000
_cell.length_b   1.000
_cell.length_c   1.000
_cell.angle_alpha   90.00
_cell.angle_beta   90.00
_cell.angle_gamma   90.00
#
_symmetry.space_group_name_H-M   'P 1'
#
loop_
_entity.id
_entity.type
_entity.pdbx_description
1 polymer ?
#
loop_
_entity_poly.entity_id
_entity_poly.type
_entity_poly.pdbx_seq_one_letter_code
_entity_poly.pdbx_strand_id
1 'polypeptide(L)'
;MAWTDSLTLRDGRQLQGKYAGGNSNVIAFAVNGNIQYFPVSEVRVVIFGDSDVGSPLNGFQQNSLHGRSRAPLRRKIRSSPAVPRDPAAARLSN
;
A
#
# COMPACT_ATOMS: atom_id res chain seq x y z
N MET A 1 15.42 0.72 -1.43
CA MET A 1 16.20 0.59 -2.67
C MET A 1 15.30 -0.09 -3.68
N ALA A 2 15.13 0.43 -4.89
CA ALA A 2 14.36 -0.28 -5.92
C ALA A 2 15.24 -1.36 -6.53
N TRP A 3 14.94 -2.64 -6.27
CA TRP A 3 15.59 -3.75 -6.98
C TRP A 3 15.06 -3.80 -8.41
N THR A 4 15.95 -3.87 -9.40
CA THR A 4 15.62 -3.96 -10.84
C THR A 4 15.85 -5.38 -11.34
N ASP A 5 15.07 -5.81 -12.33
CA ASP A 5 15.26 -7.12 -12.96
C ASP A 5 16.62 -7.17 -13.67
N SER A 6 17.17 -8.38 -13.82
CA SER A 6 18.36 -8.62 -14.62
C SER A 6 18.18 -9.73 -15.63
N LEU A 7 18.78 -9.55 -16.80
CA LEU A 7 18.77 -10.51 -17.90
C LEU A 7 20.22 -10.85 -18.26
N THR A 8 20.58 -12.12 -18.15
CA THR A 8 21.89 -12.62 -18.56
C THR A 8 21.75 -13.37 -19.87
N LEU A 9 22.53 -12.96 -20.86
CA LEU A 9 22.64 -13.59 -22.17
C LEU A 9 23.67 -14.72 -22.13
N ARG A 10 23.59 -15.63 -23.11
CA ARG A 10 24.49 -16.79 -23.22
C ARG A 10 25.93 -16.39 -23.50
N ASP A 11 26.13 -15.27 -24.18
CA ASP A 11 27.45 -14.66 -24.45
C ASP A 11 28.12 -14.07 -23.19
N GLY A 12 27.41 -14.05 -22.06
CA GLY A 12 27.90 -13.55 -20.78
C GLY A 12 27.53 -12.10 -20.49
N ARG A 13 26.88 -11.38 -21.41
CA ARG A 13 26.39 -10.03 -21.14
C ARG A 13 25.26 -10.07 -20.11
N GLN A 14 25.31 -9.15 -19.15
CA GLN A 14 24.24 -8.93 -18.18
C GLN A 14 23.63 -7.54 -18.40
N LEU A 15 22.31 -7.50 -18.52
CA LEU A 15 21.52 -6.29 -18.69
C LEU A 15 20.69 -6.06 -17.44
N GLN A 16 20.72 -4.84 -16.91
CA GLN A 16 19.80 -4.40 -15.86
C GLN A 16 18.64 -3.64 -16.50
N GLY A 17 17.43 -3.94 -16.04
CA GLY A 17 16.23 -3.39 -16.67
C GLY A 17 14.95 -3.92 -16.05
N LYS A 18 13.91 -4.02 -16.88
CA LYS A 18 12.61 -4.56 -16.48
C LYS A 18 12.07 -5.51 -17.53
N TYR A 19 11.56 -6.66 -17.09
CA TYR A 19 10.87 -7.57 -17.99
C TYR A 19 9.57 -6.94 -18.51
N ALA A 20 9.41 -6.91 -19.83
CA ALA A 20 8.27 -6.28 -20.50
C ALA A 20 7.31 -7.30 -21.13
N GLY A 21 7.57 -8.60 -20.98
CA GLY A 21 6.77 -9.68 -21.57
C GLY A 21 7.55 -10.50 -22.60
N GLY A 22 6.83 -11.31 -23.37
CA GLY A 22 7.42 -12.15 -24.40
C GLY A 22 6.50 -13.27 -24.85
N ASN A 23 7.04 -14.15 -25.68
CA ASN A 23 6.42 -15.40 -26.10
C ASN A 23 7.47 -16.53 -26.08
N SER A 24 7.17 -17.69 -26.66
CA SER A 24 8.07 -18.84 -26.69
C SER A 24 9.41 -18.57 -27.38
N ASN A 25 9.49 -17.56 -28.24
CA ASN A 25 10.64 -17.31 -29.12
C ASN A 25 11.39 -16.04 -28.73
N VAL A 26 10.73 -15.06 -28.11
CA VAL A 26 11.30 -13.73 -27.85
C VAL A 26 10.94 -13.24 -26.45
N ILE A 27 11.91 -12.63 -25.77
CA ILE A 27 11.73 -11.87 -24.53
C ILE A 27 11.87 -10.37 -24.85
N ALA A 28 10.88 -9.57 -24.43
CA ALA A 28 10.95 -8.13 -24.43
C ALA A 28 11.50 -7.64 -23.08
N PHE A 29 12.58 -6.85 -23.11
CA PHE A 29 13.24 -6.35 -21.91
C PHE A 29 13.53 -4.85 -22.05
N ALA A 30 13.08 -4.07 -21.09
CA ALA A 30 13.26 -2.62 -21.06
C ALA A 30 14.63 -2.28 -20.47
N VAL A 31 15.52 -1.68 -21.26
CA VAL A 31 16.86 -1.24 -20.84
C VAL A 31 16.97 0.25 -21.14
N ASN A 32 17.30 1.05 -20.11
CA ASN A 32 17.41 2.51 -20.24
C ASN A 32 16.16 3.15 -20.88
N GLY A 33 14.97 2.67 -20.53
CA GLY A 33 13.69 3.17 -21.05
C GLY A 33 13.31 2.69 -22.46
N ASN A 34 14.16 1.91 -23.13
CA ASN A 34 13.89 1.36 -24.46
C ASN A 34 13.60 -0.13 -24.39
N ILE A 35 12.58 -0.59 -25.12
CA ILE A 35 12.29 -2.02 -25.26
C ILE A 35 13.27 -2.64 -26.25
N GLN A 36 13.99 -3.65 -25.80
CA GLN A 36 14.83 -4.50 -26.64
C GLN A 36 14.25 -5.92 -26.65
N TYR A 37 14.41 -6.59 -27.79
CA TYR A 37 13.90 -7.95 -28.00
C TYR A 37 15.06 -8.92 -28.10
N PHE A 38 15.04 -9.94 -27.26
CA PHE A 38 16.08 -10.98 -27.19
C PHE A 38 15.48 -12.32 -27.58
N PRO A 39 16.12 -13.09 -28.48
CA PRO A 39 15.71 -14.45 -28.76
C PRO A 39 15.84 -15.30 -27.49
N VAL A 40 14.84 -16.14 -27.19
CA VAL A 40 14.92 -17.04 -26.02
C VAL A 40 16.14 -17.97 -26.10
N SER A 41 16.57 -18.32 -27.32
CA SER A 41 17.78 -19.12 -27.55
C SER A 41 19.08 -18.45 -27.11
N GLU A 42 19.10 -17.11 -27.00
CA GLU A 42 20.26 -16.32 -26.56
C GLU A 42 20.17 -15.97 -25.07
N VAL A 43 19.01 -16.12 -24.44
CA VAL A 43 18.84 -15.86 -23.01
C VAL A 43 19.33 -17.05 -22.21
N ARG A 44 20.13 -16.77 -21.18
CA ARG A 44 20.61 -17.76 -20.21
C ARG A 44 19.71 -17.79 -18.99
N VAL A 45 19.42 -16.62 -18.41
CA VAL A 45 18.58 -16.48 -17.22
C VAL A 45 17.97 -15.09 -17.15
N VAL A 46 16.76 -15.01 -16.58
CA VAL A 46 16.12 -13.76 -16.14
C VAL A 46 15.92 -13.87 -14.64
N ILE A 47 16.38 -12.87 -13.89
CA ILE A 47 16.20 -12.76 -12.45
C ILE A 47 15.32 -11.54 -12.21
N PHE A 48 14.15 -11.77 -11.61
CA PHE A 48 13.25 -10.71 -11.24
C PHE A 48 13.70 -10.11 -9.91
N GLY A 49 13.83 -8.79 -9.88
CA GLY A 49 14.10 -8.08 -8.64
C GLY A 49 12.87 -8.11 -7.74
N ASP A 50 13.07 -8.01 -6.42
CA ASP A 50 11.98 -7.71 -5.52
C ASP A 50 11.43 -6.33 -5.89
N SER A 51 10.33 -6.34 -6.64
CA SER A 51 9.47 -5.19 -6.66
C SER A 51 9.00 -5.02 -5.22
N ASP A 52 9.03 -3.80 -4.67
CA ASP A 52 8.16 -3.41 -3.56
C ASP A 52 6.71 -3.58 -4.04
N VAL A 53 6.28 -4.83 -4.24
CA VAL A 53 4.89 -5.22 -4.18
C VAL A 53 4.59 -5.00 -2.71
N GLY A 54 4.11 -3.78 -2.40
CA GLY A 54 3.46 -3.53 -1.13
C GLY A 54 2.62 -4.75 -0.84
N SER A 55 2.98 -5.48 0.22
CA SER A 55 2.59 -6.86 0.40
C SER A 55 1.09 -6.99 0.13
N PRO A 56 0.62 -7.93 -0.71
CA PRO A 56 -0.80 -8.09 -0.97
C PRO A 56 -1.62 -8.43 0.29
N LEU A 57 -0.95 -8.58 1.45
CA LEU A 57 -1.54 -8.74 2.76
C LEU A 57 -2.00 -7.44 3.44
N ASN A 58 -1.69 -6.24 2.91
CA ASN A 58 -2.22 -5.00 3.50
C ASN A 58 -3.71 -4.75 3.20
N GLY A 59 -4.31 -5.51 2.27
CA GLY A 59 -5.73 -5.41 1.91
C GLY A 59 -6.66 -6.36 2.67
N PHE A 60 -6.12 -7.42 3.29
CA PHE A 60 -6.87 -8.23 4.25
C PHE A 60 -6.65 -7.63 5.64
N GLN A 61 -7.15 -6.41 5.82
CA GLN A 61 -7.48 -5.93 7.16
C GLN A 61 -8.54 -6.91 7.67
N GLN A 62 -8.07 -7.96 8.37
CA GLN A 62 -8.92 -8.82 9.19
C GLN A 62 -9.72 -7.85 10.04
N ASN A 63 -10.99 -7.66 9.69
CA ASN A 63 -12.04 -7.32 10.63
C ASN A 63 -12.07 -8.46 11.64
N SER A 64 -11.06 -8.50 12.50
CA SER A 64 -11.10 -9.19 13.76
C SER A 64 -12.17 -8.44 14.51
N LEU A 65 -13.35 -9.06 14.50
CA LEU A 65 -14.42 -8.90 15.46
C LEU A 65 -13.79 -8.94 16.86
N HIS A 66 -13.20 -7.82 17.29
CA HIS A 66 -12.83 -7.58 18.67
C HIS A 66 -14.12 -7.21 19.39
N GLY A 67 -14.99 -8.22 19.52
CA GLY A 67 -15.98 -8.28 20.58
C GLY A 67 -15.25 -8.36 21.90
N ARG A 68 -14.82 -7.20 22.42
CA ARG A 68 -14.57 -6.98 23.85
C ARG A 68 -15.05 -5.60 24.21
N SER A 69 -16.33 -5.54 24.56
CA SER A 69 -16.88 -4.54 25.46
C SER A 69 -15.94 -4.38 26.66
N ARG A 70 -15.26 -3.23 26.78
CA ARG A 70 -14.84 -2.68 28.07
C ARG A 70 -15.07 -1.17 28.03
N ALA A 71 -16.06 -0.76 28.81
CA ALA A 71 -16.56 0.59 28.98
C ALA A 71 -15.46 1.64 29.19
N PRO A 72 -15.63 2.88 28.69
CA PRO A 72 -14.83 4.00 29.16
C PRO A 72 -15.27 4.36 30.59
N LEU A 73 -14.37 4.11 31.55
CA LEU A 73 -14.47 4.54 32.94
C LEU A 73 -14.51 6.09 33.01
N ARG A 74 -15.68 6.59 33.44
CA ARG A 74 -15.97 7.88 34.10
C ARG A 74 -14.88 8.96 33.97
N ARG A 75 -15.06 9.86 33.01
CA ARG A 75 -14.44 11.19 33.04
C ARG A 75 -14.98 11.97 34.23
N LYS A 76 -14.11 12.24 35.20
CA LYS A 76 -14.37 13.00 36.42
C LYS A 76 -14.57 14.48 36.06
N ILE A 77 -15.83 14.89 35.91
CA ILE A 77 -16.20 16.31 35.76
C ILE A 77 -16.65 16.81 37.14
N ARG A 78 -15.69 17.26 37.94
CA ARG A 78 -15.85 18.35 38.91
C ARG A 78 -15.05 19.49 38.28
N SER A 79 -15.52 20.71 38.12
CA SER A 79 -16.57 21.48 38.78
C SER A 79 -16.61 22.81 38.03
N SER A 80 -17.78 23.43 37.87
CA SER A 80 -17.91 24.90 37.91
C SER A 80 -19.37 25.31 38.08
N PRO A 81 -19.61 26.48 38.70
CA PRO A 81 -20.66 26.66 39.69
C PRO A 81 -21.99 27.19 39.12
N ALA A 82 -22.98 27.11 39.99
CA ALA A 82 -24.38 27.50 39.84
C ALA A 82 -24.60 28.86 39.18
N VAL A 83 -25.54 28.89 38.22
CA VAL A 83 -26.28 30.11 37.89
C VAL A 83 -27.55 30.12 38.76
N PRO A 84 -27.77 31.14 39.60
CA PRO A 84 -28.99 31.25 40.39
C PRO A 84 -30.19 31.47 39.46
N ARG A 85 -31.21 30.63 39.61
CA ARG A 85 -32.55 30.85 39.07
C ARG A 85 -33.20 31.96 39.89
N ASP A 86 -33.53 33.08 39.25
CA ASP A 86 -34.55 33.98 39.76
C ASP A 86 -35.79 33.88 38.86
N PRO A 87 -37.01 33.64 39.40
CA PRO A 87 -38.20 33.34 38.64
C PRO A 87 -39.17 34.52 38.62
N ALA A 88 -39.12 35.40 37.62
CA ALA A 88 -40.22 36.34 37.36
C ALA A 88 -40.06 37.08 36.03
N ALA A 89 -40.86 36.69 35.04
CA ALA A 89 -41.52 37.52 34.01
C ALA A 89 -41.84 36.59 32.82
N ALA A 90 -43.04 35.99 32.70
CA ALA A 90 -44.27 36.68 32.29
C ALA A 90 -43.96 37.60 31.08
N ARG A 91 -44.46 37.41 29.85
CA ARG A 91 -45.77 36.92 29.43
C ARG A 91 -45.81 37.01 27.89
N LEU A 92 -46.56 36.09 27.28
CA LEU A 92 -47.49 36.29 26.15
C LEU A 92 -46.97 36.87 24.81
N SER A 93 -46.98 35.96 23.84
CA SER A 93 -47.83 35.99 22.63
C SER A 93 -47.40 36.73 21.37
N ASN A 94 -47.60 35.95 20.30
CA ASN A 94 -48.01 36.28 18.92
C ASN A 94 -46.90 36.58 17.91
#